data_AF-A0A5Y3WA28-F1
#
_entry.id   AF-A0A5Y3WA28-F1
#
_cell.length_a   1.000
_cell.length_b   1.000
_cell.length_c   1.000
_cell.angle_alpha   90.00
_cell.angle_beta   90.00
_cell.angle_gamma   90.00
#
_symmetry.space_group_name_H-M   'P 1'
#
loop_
_entity.id
_entity.type
_entity.pdbx_description
1 polymer ?
#
loop_
_entity_poly.entity_id
_entity_poly.type
_entity_poly.pdbx_seq_one_letter_code
_entity_poly.pdbx_strand_id
1 'polypeptide(L)'
;KAMQGAAGTWGYTWPDDVKDGKYTLQVEATDKAGNTITQMLEFTIDTTLSIPTIELDSKDDTGTQGDELTHRTQPKFILQHIDVDAVSVMVSVEHGGVTSTFDAIKGASGWSFTPTAPWGDGGYTLTVTVEDKAGNVSHSAPLTVTVDTQTAINSIELVNDTGIPDDNLTNAVRPHFRV
;
A
#
# COMPACT_ATOMS: atom_id res chain seq x y z
N LYS A 1 -35.36 -14.77 -21.77
CA LYS A 1 -36.69 -14.90 -21.12
C LYS A 1 -36.47 -15.62 -19.80
N ALA A 2 -37.09 -15.15 -18.72
CA ALA A 2 -37.03 -15.84 -17.43
C ALA A 2 -37.66 -17.23 -17.54
N MET A 3 -37.13 -18.21 -16.80
CA MET A 3 -37.67 -19.56 -16.73
C MET A 3 -38.41 -19.75 -15.41
N GLN A 4 -39.56 -20.42 -15.45
CA GLN A 4 -40.35 -20.71 -14.26
C GLN A 4 -39.69 -21.84 -13.46
N GLY A 5 -39.33 -21.54 -12.21
CA GLY A 5 -38.90 -22.53 -11.22
C GLY A 5 -40.09 -23.12 -10.44
N ALA A 6 -39.79 -23.85 -9.37
CA ALA A 6 -40.80 -24.35 -8.46
C ALA A 6 -41.57 -23.20 -7.79
N ALA A 7 -42.85 -23.43 -7.47
CA ALA A 7 -43.69 -22.54 -6.64
C ALA A 7 -43.77 -21.06 -7.09
N GLY A 8 -43.75 -20.76 -8.39
CA GLY A 8 -43.99 -19.40 -8.91
C GLY A 8 -42.78 -18.46 -8.84
N THR A 9 -41.60 -18.96 -8.49
CA THR A 9 -40.34 -18.22 -8.63
C THR A 9 -39.89 -18.23 -10.10
N TRP A 10 -39.49 -17.08 -10.63
CA TRP A 10 -38.91 -16.95 -11.97
C TRP A 10 -37.46 -16.50 -11.85
N GLY A 11 -36.56 -17.18 -12.57
CA GLY A 11 -35.14 -16.84 -12.61
C GLY A 11 -34.72 -16.38 -13.99
N TYR A 12 -33.81 -15.41 -14.04
CA TYR A 12 -33.12 -15.01 -15.26
C TYR A 12 -31.65 -14.74 -14.94
N THR A 13 -30.78 -15.34 -15.75
CA THR A 13 -29.34 -15.09 -15.75
C THR A 13 -28.97 -14.75 -17.18
N TRP A 14 -28.13 -13.72 -17.35
CA TRP A 14 -27.60 -13.41 -18.68
C TRP A 14 -26.75 -14.59 -19.17
N PRO A 15 -26.87 -14.99 -20.45
CA PRO A 15 -26.11 -16.12 -20.99
C PRO A 15 -24.64 -15.79 -21.19
N ASP A 16 -24.31 -14.51 -21.36
CA ASP A 16 -22.97 -14.00 -21.63
C ASP A 16 -22.60 -12.94 -20.58
N ASP A 17 -21.30 -12.71 -20.42
CA ASP A 17 -20.77 -11.66 -19.55
C ASP A 17 -21.29 -10.29 -20.00
N VAL A 18 -21.82 -9.55 -19.03
CA VAL A 18 -22.30 -8.19 -19.22
C VAL A 18 -21.20 -7.23 -18.80
N LYS A 19 -20.93 -6.22 -19.63
CA LYS A 19 -19.89 -5.24 -19.34
C LYS A 19 -20.26 -4.34 -18.18
N ASP A 20 -19.26 -3.74 -17.56
CA ASP A 20 -19.45 -2.75 -16.53
C ASP A 20 -20.32 -1.59 -17.01
N GLY A 21 -21.16 -1.10 -16.11
CA GLY A 21 -22.09 -0.02 -16.41
C GLY A 21 -23.34 -0.04 -15.56
N LYS A 22 -24.14 1.01 -15.73
CA LYS A 22 -25.44 1.16 -15.09
C LYS A 22 -26.53 0.56 -15.97
N TYR A 23 -27.37 -0.28 -15.39
CA TYR A 23 -28.42 -1.01 -16.07
C TYR A 23 -29.77 -0.81 -15.39
N THR A 24 -30.83 -1.00 -16.16
CA THR A 24 -32.20 -1.05 -15.65
C THR A 24 -32.82 -2.37 -16.11
N LEU A 25 -33.14 -3.25 -15.15
CA LEU A 25 -33.92 -4.44 -15.40
C LEU A 25 -35.40 -4.08 -15.40
N GLN A 26 -36.09 -4.31 -16.51
CA GLN A 26 -37.54 -4.21 -16.59
C GLN A 26 -38.17 -5.60 -16.59
N VAL A 27 -39.12 -5.83 -15.69
CA VAL A 27 -39.89 -7.08 -15.61
C VAL A 27 -41.35 -6.75 -15.90
N GLU A 28 -41.92 -7.43 -16.89
CA GLU A 28 -43.35 -7.39 -17.20
C GLU A 28 -43.97 -8.75 -16.89
N ALA A 29 -45.08 -8.76 -16.15
CA ALA A 29 -45.86 -9.95 -15.85
C ALA A 29 -47.27 -9.79 -16.41
N THR A 30 -47.78 -10.85 -17.05
CA THR A 30 -49.15 -10.92 -17.57
C THR A 30 -49.88 -12.10 -16.93
N ASP A 31 -51.06 -11.88 -16.36
CA ASP A 31 -51.88 -12.97 -15.82
C ASP A 31 -52.70 -13.69 -16.91
N LYS A 32 -53.39 -14.78 -16.55
CA LYS A 32 -54.20 -15.56 -17.49
C LYS A 32 -55.41 -14.78 -18.04
N ALA A 33 -55.88 -13.76 -17.33
CA ALA A 33 -56.97 -12.89 -17.77
C ALA A 33 -56.46 -11.77 -18.70
N GLY A 34 -55.15 -11.61 -18.86
CA GLY A 34 -54.51 -10.60 -19.71
C GLY A 34 -54.11 -9.31 -18.99
N ASN A 35 -54.19 -9.24 -17.66
CA ASN A 35 -53.74 -8.07 -16.92
C ASN A 35 -52.22 -8.02 -16.88
N THR A 36 -51.63 -6.86 -17.17
CA THR A 36 -50.18 -6.65 -17.18
C THR A 36 -49.72 -5.72 -16.05
N ILE A 37 -48.55 -6.01 -15.47
CA ILE A 37 -47.85 -5.08 -14.58
C ILE A 37 -46.36 -5.05 -14.93
N THR A 38 -45.73 -3.89 -14.75
CA THR A 38 -44.31 -3.67 -15.02
C THR A 38 -43.61 -3.14 -13.77
N GLN A 39 -42.42 -3.67 -13.47
CA GLN A 39 -41.51 -3.12 -12.47
C GLN A 39 -40.11 -2.93 -13.05
N MET A 40 -39.37 -1.97 -12.48
CA MET A 40 -38.01 -1.62 -12.87
C MET A 40 -37.07 -1.71 -11.66
N LEU A 41 -35.85 -2.19 -11.88
CA LEU A 41 -34.76 -2.22 -10.91
C LEU A 41 -33.51 -1.63 -11.56
N GLU A 42 -32.97 -0.56 -10.99
CA GLU A 42 -31.63 -0.09 -11.34
C GLU A 42 -30.56 -0.93 -10.64
N PHE A 43 -29.51 -1.28 -11.36
CA PHE A 43 -28.33 -1.95 -10.82
C PHE A 43 -27.09 -1.52 -11.59
N THR A 44 -25.92 -1.72 -10.99
CA THR A 44 -24.63 -1.46 -11.64
C THR A 44 -23.85 -2.75 -11.66
N ILE A 45 -23.17 -3.03 -12.77
CA ILE A 45 -22.13 -4.03 -12.83
C ILE A 45 -20.81 -3.28 -12.77
N ASP A 46 -19.98 -3.71 -11.82
CA ASP A 46 -18.64 -3.17 -11.61
C ASP A 46 -17.71 -4.33 -11.27
N THR A 47 -16.79 -4.60 -12.19
CA THR A 47 -15.82 -5.69 -12.10
C THR A 47 -14.40 -5.15 -12.17
N THR A 48 -14.23 -3.83 -12.05
CA THR A 48 -12.95 -3.14 -12.21
C THR A 48 -12.47 -2.55 -10.91
N LEU A 49 -11.19 -2.75 -10.63
CA LEU A 49 -10.48 -2.05 -9.57
C LEU A 49 -9.03 -1.85 -9.98
N SER A 50 -8.54 -0.62 -9.88
CA SER A 50 -7.15 -0.27 -10.18
C SER A 50 -6.18 -1.00 -9.26
N ILE A 51 -5.01 -1.33 -9.79
CA ILE A 51 -3.88 -1.85 -8.99
C ILE A 51 -3.24 -0.67 -8.26
N PRO A 52 -3.25 -0.65 -6.91
CA PRO A 52 -2.65 0.44 -6.14
C PRO A 52 -1.12 0.41 -6.23
N THR A 53 -0.49 1.53 -5.93
CA THR A 53 0.96 1.62 -5.74
C THR A 53 1.30 2.15 -4.36
N ILE A 54 2.51 1.86 -3.90
CA ILE A 54 3.07 2.36 -2.65
C ILE A 54 4.51 2.81 -2.89
N GLU A 55 4.86 3.98 -2.38
CA GLU A 55 6.18 4.60 -2.51
C GLU A 55 6.59 5.21 -1.17
N LEU A 56 7.88 5.21 -0.86
CA LEU A 56 8.43 5.98 0.26
C LEU A 56 8.36 7.48 -0.09
N ASP A 57 7.84 8.32 0.81
CA ASP A 57 7.82 9.77 0.59
C ASP A 57 9.27 10.26 0.44
N SER A 58 9.58 10.93 -0.67
CA SER A 58 10.91 11.50 -0.94
C SER A 58 11.51 12.33 0.21
N LYS A 59 10.68 12.91 1.09
CA LYS A 59 11.17 13.65 2.28
C LYS A 59 11.70 12.73 3.39
N ASP A 60 11.25 11.49 3.39
CA ASP A 60 11.65 10.44 4.32
C ASP A 60 12.62 9.44 3.68
N ASP A 61 12.87 9.51 2.37
CA ASP A 61 13.98 8.81 1.72
C ASP A 61 15.29 9.61 1.90
N THR A 62 16.07 9.24 2.93
CA THR A 62 17.16 10.09 3.43
C THR A 62 18.51 9.62 2.91
N GLY A 63 19.42 10.55 2.62
CA GLY A 63 20.70 10.19 2.02
C GLY A 63 20.58 10.22 0.50
N THR A 64 20.54 9.05 -0.15
CA THR A 64 20.37 8.96 -1.60
C THR A 64 18.91 8.80 -1.94
N GLN A 65 18.37 9.63 -2.85
CA GLN A 65 16.99 9.50 -3.27
C GLN A 65 16.82 8.29 -4.21
N GLY A 66 15.78 7.50 -3.99
CA GLY A 66 15.41 6.31 -4.75
C GLY A 66 16.25 5.08 -4.44
N ASP A 67 16.90 5.01 -3.27
CA ASP A 67 17.58 3.79 -2.79
C ASP A 67 16.79 3.05 -1.70
N GLU A 68 15.62 3.59 -1.32
CA GLU A 68 14.73 3.04 -0.30
C GLU A 68 15.41 2.85 1.06
N LEU A 69 16.41 3.68 1.37
CA LEU A 69 17.15 3.67 2.63
C LEU A 69 16.83 4.92 3.45
N THR A 70 16.53 4.75 4.73
CA THR A 70 16.17 5.87 5.57
C THR A 70 16.67 5.78 7.01
N HIS A 71 17.06 6.91 7.57
CA HIS A 71 17.29 7.05 9.01
C HIS A 71 16.04 7.52 9.77
N ARG A 72 14.89 7.65 9.09
CA ARG A 72 13.59 7.94 9.71
C ARG A 72 13.00 6.65 10.24
N THR A 73 12.73 6.60 11.55
CA THR A 73 12.09 5.44 12.18
C THR A 73 10.57 5.42 12.00
N GLN A 74 9.97 6.51 11.54
CA GLN A 74 8.55 6.57 11.18
C GLN A 74 8.39 7.19 9.79
N PRO A 75 8.89 6.52 8.74
CA PRO A 75 8.81 7.05 7.39
C PRO A 75 7.35 7.09 6.93
N LYS A 76 7.02 8.11 6.13
CA LYS A 76 5.73 8.21 5.46
C LYS A 76 5.78 7.54 4.10
N PHE A 77 4.71 6.81 3.81
CA PHE A 77 4.46 6.17 2.53
C PHE A 77 3.28 6.83 1.85
N ILE A 78 3.38 7.01 0.53
CA ILE A 78 2.33 7.56 -0.31
C ILE A 78 1.71 6.43 -1.12
N LEU A 79 0.38 6.37 -1.11
CA LEU A 79 -0.38 5.36 -1.83
C LEU A 79 -1.10 6.02 -3.00
N GLN A 80 -0.94 5.46 -4.20
CA GLN A 80 -1.55 6.01 -5.42
C GLN A 80 -2.41 4.95 -6.13
N HIS A 81 -3.13 5.38 -7.16
CA HIS A 81 -4.05 4.55 -7.96
C HIS A 81 -5.11 3.83 -7.12
N ILE A 82 -5.64 4.52 -6.11
CA ILE A 82 -6.78 4.06 -5.32
C ILE A 82 -8.04 4.70 -5.90
N ASP A 83 -8.96 3.86 -6.37
CA ASP A 83 -10.20 4.30 -6.98
C ASP A 83 -11.12 5.01 -5.99
N VAL A 84 -11.98 5.88 -6.52
CA VAL A 84 -12.81 6.81 -5.72
C VAL A 84 -13.84 6.09 -4.85
N ASP A 85 -14.23 4.89 -5.24
CA ASP A 85 -15.20 4.02 -4.61
C ASP A 85 -14.57 2.92 -3.77
N ALA A 86 -13.25 2.95 -3.55
CA ALA A 86 -12.60 2.17 -2.51
C ALA A 86 -13.30 2.37 -1.15
N VAL A 87 -13.65 1.26 -0.51
CA VAL A 87 -14.25 1.21 0.84
C VAL A 87 -13.25 0.78 1.90
N SER A 88 -12.19 0.08 1.51
CA SER A 88 -11.09 -0.34 2.40
C SER A 88 -9.74 -0.14 1.72
N VAL A 89 -8.77 0.39 2.46
CA VAL A 89 -7.38 0.54 2.03
C VAL A 89 -6.48 0.17 3.20
N MET A 90 -5.81 -0.98 3.08
CA MET A 90 -4.98 -1.57 4.12
C MET A 90 -3.53 -1.64 3.67
N VAL A 91 -2.59 -1.42 4.59
CA VAL A 91 -1.16 -1.65 4.39
C VAL A 91 -0.71 -2.81 5.26
N SER A 92 -0.18 -3.84 4.61
CA SER A 92 0.52 -4.95 5.28
C SER A 92 2.00 -4.61 5.36
N VAL A 93 2.60 -4.74 6.54
CA VAL A 93 4.03 -4.53 6.80
C VAL A 93 4.61 -5.83 7.33
N GLU A 94 5.59 -6.38 6.62
CA GLU A 94 6.35 -7.57 7.01
C GLU A 94 7.76 -7.18 7.46
N HIS A 95 8.15 -7.66 8.63
CA HIS A 95 9.47 -7.47 9.20
C HIS A 95 9.85 -8.68 10.05
N GLY A 96 11.02 -9.27 9.78
CA GLY A 96 11.51 -10.44 10.52
C GLY A 96 10.57 -11.65 10.44
N GLY A 97 9.81 -11.80 9.34
CA GLY A 97 8.85 -12.88 9.16
C GLY A 97 7.50 -12.68 9.87
N VAL A 98 7.26 -11.52 10.49
CA VAL A 98 5.97 -11.16 11.11
C VAL A 98 5.28 -10.11 10.25
N THR A 99 4.03 -10.38 9.86
CA THR A 99 3.18 -9.43 9.13
C THR A 99 2.17 -8.78 10.07
N SER A 100 2.07 -7.46 10.01
CA SER A 100 1.03 -6.65 10.67
C SER A 100 0.27 -5.83 9.63
N THR A 101 -1.03 -5.63 9.83
CA THR A 101 -1.89 -4.89 8.90
C THR A 101 -2.44 -3.64 9.55
N PHE A 102 -2.47 -2.53 8.81
CA PHE A 102 -2.89 -1.22 9.29
C PHE A 102 -3.83 -0.54 8.29
N ASP A 103 -4.78 0.24 8.78
CA ASP A 103 -5.56 1.13 7.92
C ASP A 103 -4.68 2.24 7.34
N ALA A 104 -4.82 2.51 6.05
CA ALA A 104 -4.25 3.71 5.45
C ALA A 104 -5.07 4.96 5.83
N ILE A 105 -4.42 6.12 5.81
CA ILE A 105 -5.03 7.40 6.16
C ILE A 105 -5.30 8.20 4.89
N LYS A 106 -6.55 8.59 4.67
CA LYS A 106 -6.95 9.53 3.61
C LYS A 106 -6.80 10.97 4.10
N GLY A 107 -5.75 11.65 3.65
CA GLY A 107 -5.49 13.06 3.91
C GLY A 107 -5.87 13.96 2.74
N ALA A 108 -5.59 15.27 2.87
CA ALA A 108 -5.83 16.26 1.81
C ALA A 108 -4.99 15.99 0.54
N SER A 109 -3.81 15.39 0.70
CA SER A 109 -2.89 15.08 -0.40
C SER A 109 -3.08 13.67 -0.98
N GLY A 110 -4.14 12.96 -0.58
CA GLY A 110 -4.38 11.57 -0.97
C GLY A 110 -4.16 10.59 0.18
N TRP A 111 -4.01 9.32 -0.17
CA TRP A 111 -3.82 8.24 0.78
C TRP A 111 -2.36 8.11 1.20
N SER A 112 -2.13 7.85 2.48
CA SER A 112 -0.80 7.70 3.04
C SER A 112 -0.80 6.70 4.19
N PHE A 113 0.37 6.16 4.50
CA PHE A 113 0.60 5.34 5.67
C PHE A 113 1.86 5.81 6.39
N THR A 114 1.80 5.87 7.72
CA THR A 114 2.96 6.12 8.58
C THR A 114 2.82 5.17 9.75
N PRO A 115 3.86 4.40 10.10
CA PRO A 115 3.78 3.48 11.23
C PRO A 115 3.58 4.26 12.53
N THR A 116 2.67 3.79 13.37
CA THR A 116 2.30 4.47 14.63
C THR A 116 3.39 4.39 15.69
N ALA A 117 4.23 3.35 15.64
CA ALA A 117 5.41 3.18 16.47
C ALA A 117 6.68 3.30 15.62
N PRO A 118 7.78 3.80 16.21
CA PRO A 118 9.07 3.83 15.52
C PRO A 118 9.55 2.41 15.22
N TRP A 119 10.03 2.22 14.00
CA TRP A 119 10.75 1.05 13.54
C TRP A 119 12.19 1.05 14.04
N GLY A 120 12.72 -0.15 14.23
CA GLY A 120 14.15 -0.34 14.46
C GLY A 120 14.90 -0.51 13.13
N ASP A 121 16.21 -0.65 13.19
CA ASP A 121 16.99 -0.89 11.99
C ASP A 121 16.64 -2.25 11.36
N GLY A 122 16.59 -2.28 10.03
CA GLY A 122 16.32 -3.48 9.25
C GLY A 122 15.41 -3.23 8.05
N GLY A 123 15.17 -4.31 7.29
CA GLY A 123 14.27 -4.29 6.14
C GLY A 123 12.80 -4.45 6.54
N TYR A 124 11.93 -3.70 5.88
CA TYR A 124 10.48 -3.73 6.00
C TYR A 124 9.87 -3.87 4.61
N THR A 125 9.05 -4.89 4.38
CA THR A 125 8.34 -5.09 3.11
C THR A 125 6.88 -4.70 3.27
N LEU A 126 6.41 -3.77 2.45
CA LEU A 126 5.06 -3.23 2.50
C LEU A 126 4.25 -3.66 1.28
N THR A 127 2.95 -3.89 1.47
CA THR A 127 1.99 -4.14 0.37
C THR A 127 0.66 -3.49 0.70
N VAL A 128 0.01 -2.91 -0.31
CA VAL A 128 -1.31 -2.29 -0.17
C VAL A 128 -2.39 -3.24 -0.69
N THR A 129 -3.48 -3.37 0.06
CA THR A 129 -4.70 -4.05 -0.37
C THR A 129 -5.84 -3.03 -0.43
N VAL A 130 -6.57 -2.99 -1.54
CA VAL A 130 -7.75 -2.14 -1.73
C VAL A 130 -8.97 -3.02 -2.01
N GLU A 131 -10.11 -2.65 -1.44
CA GLU A 131 -11.43 -3.22 -1.73
C GLU A 131 -12.41 -2.09 -2.07
N ASP A 132 -13.24 -2.28 -3.09
CA ASP A 132 -14.27 -1.31 -3.52
C ASP A 132 -15.70 -1.66 -3.06
N LYS A 133 -16.68 -0.84 -3.46
CA LYS A 133 -18.10 -1.04 -3.10
C LYS A 133 -18.73 -2.29 -3.71
N ALA A 134 -18.20 -2.78 -4.83
CA ALA A 134 -18.66 -4.00 -5.48
C ALA A 134 -17.99 -5.26 -4.89
N GLY A 135 -16.96 -5.08 -4.06
CA GLY A 135 -16.18 -6.14 -3.43
C GLY A 135 -15.03 -6.64 -4.31
N ASN A 136 -14.65 -5.88 -5.36
CA ASN A 136 -13.41 -6.19 -6.07
C ASN A 136 -12.22 -5.91 -5.15
N VAL A 137 -11.17 -6.73 -5.25
CA VAL A 137 -9.96 -6.61 -4.40
C VAL A 137 -8.71 -6.59 -5.27
N SER A 138 -7.83 -5.62 -5.03
CA SER A 138 -6.54 -5.49 -5.72
C SER A 138 -5.38 -5.29 -4.73
N HIS A 139 -4.17 -5.61 -5.19
CA HIS A 139 -2.95 -5.59 -4.37
C HIS A 139 -1.83 -4.89 -5.10
N SER A 140 -1.03 -4.09 -4.40
CA SER A 140 0.17 -3.48 -4.98
C SER A 140 1.28 -4.50 -5.20
N ALA A 141 2.28 -4.12 -6.00
CA ALA A 141 3.60 -4.73 -5.89
C ALA A 141 4.19 -4.46 -4.47
N PRO A 142 5.03 -5.35 -3.94
CA PRO A 142 5.69 -5.11 -2.66
C PRO A 142 6.75 -4.01 -2.79
N LEU A 143 6.88 -3.17 -1.76
CA LEU A 143 7.94 -2.18 -1.60
C LEU A 143 8.80 -2.58 -0.40
N THR A 144 10.10 -2.75 -0.59
CA THR A 144 11.03 -3.00 0.51
C THR A 144 11.77 -1.71 0.84
N VAL A 145 11.72 -1.29 2.10
CA VAL A 145 12.47 -0.14 2.65
C VAL A 145 13.38 -0.61 3.77
N THR A 146 14.58 -0.04 3.85
CA THR A 146 15.52 -0.30 4.94
C THR A 146 15.58 0.89 5.87
N VAL A 147 15.38 0.67 7.16
CA VAL A 147 15.70 1.66 8.21
C VAL A 147 17.12 1.41 8.68
N ASP A 148 17.96 2.45 8.67
CA ASP A 148 19.31 2.45 9.23
C ASP A 148 19.55 3.77 9.98
N THR A 149 19.57 3.68 11.30
CA THR A 149 19.81 4.82 12.19
C THR A 149 21.21 4.84 12.76
N GLN A 150 22.05 3.85 12.43
CA GLN A 150 23.34 3.66 13.05
C GLN A 150 24.48 4.15 12.15
N THR A 151 25.47 4.74 12.79
CA THR A 151 26.77 5.02 12.17
C THR A 151 27.85 4.83 13.23
N ALA A 152 29.06 4.51 12.80
CA ALA A 152 30.18 4.28 13.71
C ALA A 152 31.48 4.83 13.14
N ILE A 153 32.27 5.46 14.01
CA ILE A 153 33.70 5.68 13.82
C ILE A 153 34.41 4.71 14.76
N ASN A 154 35.16 3.76 14.18
CA ASN A 154 35.75 2.67 14.95
C ASN A 154 37.04 3.06 15.67
N SER A 155 37.84 3.95 15.09
CA SER A 155 39.11 4.39 15.66
C SER A 155 39.52 5.74 15.10
N ILE A 156 40.35 6.48 15.85
CA ILE A 156 41.15 7.58 15.32
C ILE A 156 42.57 7.36 15.84
N GLU A 157 43.54 7.32 14.94
CA GLU A 157 44.93 6.99 15.22
C GLU A 157 45.83 8.16 14.83
N LEU A 158 46.72 8.59 15.73
CA LEU A 158 47.82 9.49 15.39
C LEU A 158 48.91 8.68 14.69
N VAL A 159 48.92 8.72 13.36
CA VAL A 159 49.82 7.90 12.52
C VAL A 159 51.29 8.26 12.72
N ASN A 160 51.58 9.51 13.09
CA ASN A 160 52.92 10.00 13.35
C ASN A 160 53.15 10.33 14.83
N ASP A 161 52.74 9.43 15.72
CA ASP A 161 53.08 9.49 17.14
C ASP A 161 54.60 9.34 17.32
N THR A 162 55.25 10.27 18.04
CA THR A 162 56.72 10.30 18.16
C THR A 162 57.17 10.36 19.60
N GLY A 163 58.05 9.44 20.01
CA GLY A 163 58.49 9.35 21.40
C GLY A 163 58.04 8.04 21.99
N ILE A 164 57.10 8.07 22.93
CA ILE A 164 56.52 6.86 23.52
C ILE A 164 55.34 6.43 22.62
N PRO A 165 55.32 5.19 22.08
CA PRO A 165 54.20 4.74 21.26
C PRO A 165 52.87 4.75 22.03
N ASP A 166 51.79 5.12 21.34
CA ASP A 166 50.41 5.14 21.84
C ASP A 166 50.16 6.14 22.99
N ASP A 167 51.09 7.09 23.22
CA ASP A 167 50.89 8.18 24.17
C ASP A 167 50.22 9.42 23.53
N ASN A 168 50.04 9.40 22.21
CA ASN A 168 49.47 10.47 21.38
C ASN A 168 50.27 11.78 21.43
N LEU A 169 51.59 11.73 21.63
CA LEU A 169 52.48 12.88 21.60
C LEU A 169 53.35 12.87 20.34
N THR A 170 53.22 13.88 19.50
CA THR A 170 54.06 14.04 18.31
C THR A 170 54.85 15.34 18.31
N ASN A 171 56.10 15.29 17.86
CA ASN A 171 56.91 16.45 17.52
C ASN A 171 56.76 16.87 16.04
N ALA A 172 55.93 16.15 15.26
CA ALA A 172 55.63 16.50 13.89
C ALA A 172 54.77 17.77 13.86
N VAL A 173 55.26 18.82 13.21
CA VAL A 173 54.53 20.09 13.00
C VAL A 173 53.31 19.96 12.06
N ARG A 174 53.07 18.76 11.54
CA ARG A 174 51.92 18.35 10.72
C ARG A 174 51.44 16.98 11.22
N PRO A 175 50.66 16.92 12.32
CA PRO A 175 50.12 15.65 12.81
C PRO A 175 49.22 15.01 11.75
N HIS A 176 49.38 13.71 11.56
CA HIS A 176 48.64 12.90 10.58
C HIS A 176 47.74 11.94 11.34
N PHE A 177 46.45 11.97 11.00
CA PHE A 177 45.45 11.11 11.62
C PHE A 177 44.88 10.15 10.58
N ARG A 178 44.58 8.93 11.03
CA ARG A 178 43.76 7.97 10.30
C ARG A 178 42.47 7.76 11.09
N VAL A 179 41.34 7.79 10.40
CA VAL A 179 39.99 7.51 10.93
C VAL A 179 39.52 6.20 10.33
#